data_AF-A0A4Q6XQG8-F1
#
_entry.id   AF-A0A4Q6XQG8-F1
#
_cell.length_a   1.000
_cell.length_b   1.000
_cell.length_c   1.000
_cell.angle_alpha   90.00
_cell.angle_beta   90.00
_cell.angle_gamma   90.00
#
_symmetry.space_group_name_H-M   'P 1'
#
loop_
_entity.id
_entity.type
_entity.pdbx_description
1 polymer ?
#
loop_
_entity_poly.entity_id
_entity_poly.type
_entity_poly.pdbx_seq_one_letter_code
_entity_poly.pdbx_strand_id
1 'polypeptide(L)'
;MKRNKIIFWVATTIIILWEGVMPLSTLIFSPQYATTGTEPLGYPDYFAYTLIICKALGVLAISYPGVPAKLKEWAYAGLTFSLIYAFISHAIVDKNFVYMLLPVIAFVILMVSYVYYPKIQKNG
;
A
#
# COMPACT_ATOMS: atom_id res chain seq x y z
N MET A 1 13.93 -17.26 13.45
CA MET A 1 12.90 -17.95 12.62
C MET A 1 11.49 -17.46 12.94
N LYS A 2 10.93 -17.77 14.13
CA LYS A 2 9.60 -17.25 14.54
C LYS A 2 9.51 -15.72 14.55
N ARG A 3 10.53 -15.04 15.09
CA ARG A 3 10.61 -13.56 15.11
C ARG A 3 10.48 -12.93 13.72
N ASN A 4 11.22 -13.41 12.72
CA ASN A 4 11.17 -12.87 11.36
C ASN A 4 9.80 -13.06 10.72
N LYS A 5 9.18 -14.23 10.95
CA LYS A 5 7.82 -14.52 10.49
C LYS A 5 6.79 -13.59 11.13
N ILE A 6 6.91 -13.33 12.44
CA ILE A 6 6.05 -12.38 13.15
C ILE A 6 6.23 -10.97 12.58
N ILE A 7 7.47 -10.49 12.44
CA ILE A 7 7.74 -9.15 11.89
C ILE A 7 7.15 -8.99 10.49
N PHE A 8 7.36 -9.97 9.61
CA PHE A 8 6.76 -9.98 8.28
C PHE A 8 5.24 -9.89 8.36
N TRP A 9 4.57 -10.80 9.08
CA TRP A 9 3.11 -10.83 9.08
C TRP A 9 2.47 -9.63 9.79
N VAL A 10 3.11 -9.05 10.80
CA VAL A 10 2.66 -7.80 11.41
C VAL A 10 2.71 -6.67 10.39
N ALA A 11 3.87 -6.45 9.74
CA ALA A 11 4.02 -5.40 8.73
C ALA A 11 3.08 -5.59 7.54
N THR A 12 3.01 -6.82 7.01
CA THR A 12 2.15 -7.18 5.88
C THR A 12 0.68 -7.01 6.22
N THR A 13 0.23 -7.40 7.42
CA THR A 13 -1.17 -7.19 7.85
C THR A 13 -1.51 -5.70 7.92
N ILE A 14 -0.61 -4.87 8.43
CA ILE A 14 -0.84 -3.42 8.46
C ILE A 14 -0.98 -2.86 7.04
N ILE A 15 -0.13 -3.28 6.10
CA ILE A 15 -0.23 -2.88 4.69
C ILE A 15 -1.52 -3.38 4.04
N ILE A 16 -1.93 -4.63 4.28
CA ILE A 16 -3.19 -5.16 3.77
C ILE A 16 -4.36 -4.30 4.25
N LEU A 17 -4.39 -3.96 5.54
CA LEU A 17 -5.48 -3.19 6.12
C LEU A 17 -5.49 -1.74 5.60
N TRP A 18 -4.34 -1.09 5.61
CA TRP A 18 -4.21 0.32 5.26
C TRP A 18 -4.31 0.56 3.75
N GLU A 19 -3.48 -0.11 2.95
CA GLU A 19 -3.39 0.13 1.51
C GLU A 19 -4.44 -0.65 0.71
N GLY A 20 -4.98 -1.74 1.26
CA GLY A 20 -5.97 -2.58 0.57
C GLY A 20 -7.38 -2.43 1.11
N VAL A 21 -7.62 -2.91 2.33
CA VAL A 21 -8.96 -3.08 2.88
C VAL A 21 -9.65 -1.74 3.09
N MET A 22 -8.99 -0.76 3.72
CA MET A 22 -9.57 0.57 3.99
C MET A 22 -10.02 1.32 2.72
N PRO A 23 -9.19 1.49 1.67
CA PRO A 23 -9.63 2.15 0.45
C PRO A 23 -10.65 1.31 -0.33
N LEU A 24 -10.50 0.00 -0.38
CA LEU A 24 -11.45 -0.87 -1.09
C LEU A 24 -12.82 -0.90 -0.40
N SER A 25 -12.87 -0.93 0.93
CA SER A 25 -14.12 -0.87 1.68
C SER A 25 -14.80 0.48 1.51
N THR A 26 -14.02 1.58 1.48
CA THR A 26 -14.55 2.91 1.18
C THR A 26 -15.19 2.92 -0.21
N LEU A 27 -14.53 2.36 -1.23
CA LEU A 27 -15.09 2.27 -2.57
C LEU A 27 -16.39 1.47 -2.65
N ILE A 28 -16.49 0.35 -1.93
CA ILE A 28 -17.66 -0.56 -2.01
C ILE A 28 -18.83 -0.05 -1.16
N PHE A 29 -18.56 0.40 0.07
CA PHE A 29 -19.59 0.68 1.07
C PHE A 29 -19.87 2.17 1.24
N SER A 30 -18.98 3.05 0.78
CA SER A 30 -19.15 4.51 0.91
C SER A 30 -18.49 5.24 -0.27
N PRO A 31 -18.92 4.95 -1.52
CA PRO A 31 -18.25 5.43 -2.73
C PRO A 31 -18.12 6.96 -2.82
N GLN A 32 -19.01 7.71 -2.16
CA GLN A 32 -18.95 9.17 -2.07
C GLN A 32 -17.68 9.70 -1.37
N TYR A 33 -16.95 8.86 -0.62
CA TYR A 33 -15.69 9.21 0.04
C TYR A 33 -14.46 8.61 -0.66
N ALA A 34 -14.64 7.86 -1.76
CA ALA A 34 -13.54 7.17 -2.42
C ALA A 34 -12.51 8.12 -3.06
N THR A 35 -12.93 9.34 -3.40
CA THR A 35 -12.10 10.38 -4.04
C THR A 35 -11.57 11.41 -3.04
N THR A 36 -11.99 11.38 -1.77
CA THR A 36 -11.68 12.44 -0.78
C THR A 36 -10.18 12.64 -0.56
N GLY A 37 -9.36 11.59 -0.73
CA GLY A 37 -7.91 11.69 -0.61
C GLY A 37 -7.18 12.21 -1.86
N THR A 38 -7.84 12.26 -3.01
CA THR A 38 -7.21 12.56 -4.32
C THR A 38 -7.81 13.79 -4.99
N GLU A 39 -9.08 14.09 -4.76
CA GLU A 39 -9.77 15.26 -5.32
C GLU A 39 -9.14 16.58 -4.87
N PRO A 40 -8.78 16.80 -3.58
CA PRO A 40 -8.07 18.02 -3.16
C PRO A 40 -6.69 18.17 -3.81
N LEU A 41 -6.11 17.08 -4.31
CA LEU A 41 -4.84 17.07 -5.02
C LEU A 41 -4.98 17.35 -6.53
N GLY A 42 -6.20 17.53 -7.02
CA GLY A 42 -6.51 17.82 -8.42
C GLY A 42 -6.52 16.58 -9.33
N TYR A 43 -6.54 15.36 -8.75
CA TYR A 43 -6.64 14.14 -9.56
C TYR A 43 -8.08 13.89 -10.01
N PRO A 44 -8.27 13.40 -11.26
CA PRO A 44 -9.57 12.98 -11.75
C PRO A 44 -10.05 11.69 -11.06
N ASP A 45 -11.36 11.51 -10.91
CA ASP A 45 -11.96 10.38 -10.18
C ASP A 45 -11.49 9.00 -10.69
N TYR A 46 -11.33 8.83 -12.00
CA TYR A 46 -10.87 7.57 -12.56
C TYR A 46 -9.50 7.15 -12.00
N PHE A 47 -8.63 8.12 -11.67
CA PHE A 47 -7.34 7.86 -11.06
C PHE A 47 -7.52 7.25 -9.67
N ALA A 48 -8.41 7.82 -8.84
CA ALA A 48 -8.71 7.31 -7.51
C ALA A 48 -9.20 5.86 -7.57
N TYR A 49 -10.22 5.59 -8.39
CA TYR A 49 -10.79 4.25 -8.53
C TYR A 49 -9.76 3.23 -9.02
N THR A 50 -8.98 3.59 -10.05
CA THR A 50 -7.94 2.71 -10.60
C THR A 50 -6.85 2.44 -9.56
N LEU A 51 -6.43 3.48 -8.82
CA LEU A 51 -5.43 3.36 -7.78
C LEU A 51 -5.88 2.41 -6.66
N ILE A 52 -7.12 2.54 -6.19
CA ILE A 52 -7.70 1.67 -5.16
C ILE A 52 -7.68 0.20 -5.61
N ILE A 53 -8.12 -0.07 -6.83
CA ILE A 53 -8.13 -1.43 -7.40
C ILE A 53 -6.71 -1.98 -7.52
N CYS A 54 -5.77 -1.19 -8.05
CA CYS A 54 -4.36 -1.59 -8.17
C CYS A 54 -3.73 -1.88 -6.81
N LYS A 55 -4.00 -1.07 -5.78
CA LYS A 55 -3.51 -1.31 -4.43
C LYS A 55 -4.08 -2.60 -3.84
N ALA A 56 -5.38 -2.84 -4.00
CA ALA A 56 -6.02 -4.07 -3.57
C ALA A 56 -5.37 -5.32 -4.20
N LEU A 57 -5.13 -5.29 -5.52
CA LEU A 57 -4.42 -6.36 -6.23
C LEU A 57 -2.98 -6.52 -5.74
N GLY A 58 -2.28 -5.42 -5.46
CA GLY A 58 -0.92 -5.43 -4.93
C GLY A 58 -0.84 -6.11 -3.56
N VAL A 59 -1.72 -5.76 -2.62
CA VAL A 59 -1.70 -6.38 -1.29
C VAL A 59 -2.13 -7.85 -1.33
N LEU A 60 -3.05 -8.22 -2.23
CA LEU A 60 -3.43 -9.62 -2.46
C LEU A 60 -2.25 -10.42 -3.01
N ALA A 61 -1.48 -9.85 -3.94
CA ALA A 61 -0.29 -10.49 -4.49
C ALA A 61 0.79 -10.72 -3.42
N ILE A 62 1.02 -9.76 -2.53
CA ILE A 62 1.99 -9.88 -1.42
C ILE A 62 1.55 -10.95 -0.42
N SER A 63 0.27 -10.96 -0.05
CA SER A 63 -0.27 -11.81 1.02
C SER A 63 -0.46 -13.27 0.61
N TYR A 64 -0.80 -13.55 -0.64
CA TYR A 64 -1.08 -14.90 -1.09
C TYR A 64 0.22 -15.70 -1.35
N PRO A 65 0.44 -16.86 -0.68
CA PRO A 65 1.66 -17.63 -0.82
C PRO A 65 1.94 -18.13 -2.24
N GLY A 66 0.89 -18.46 -3.00
CA GLY A 66 1.00 -19.05 -4.34
C GLY A 66 1.30 -18.06 -5.47
N VAL A 67 1.39 -16.75 -5.20
CA VAL A 67 1.77 -15.79 -6.25
C VAL A 67 3.25 -15.93 -6.61
N PRO A 68 3.61 -16.01 -7.90
CA PRO A 68 4.99 -16.04 -8.36
C PRO A 68 5.83 -14.89 -7.82
N ALA A 69 7.11 -15.15 -7.50
CA ALA A 69 8.02 -14.15 -6.92
C ALA A 69 8.11 -12.87 -7.76
N LYS A 70 8.13 -12.99 -9.11
CA LYS A 70 8.18 -11.83 -10.02
C LYS A 70 6.96 -10.91 -9.86
N LEU A 71 5.75 -11.46 -9.71
CA LEU A 71 4.53 -10.67 -9.51
C LEU A 71 4.50 -10.02 -8.13
N LYS A 72 5.10 -10.64 -7.12
CA LYS A 72 5.27 -10.02 -5.80
C LYS A 72 6.20 -8.82 -5.85
N GLU A 73 7.32 -8.93 -6.58
CA GLU A 73 8.21 -7.77 -6.80
C GLU A 73 7.47 -6.62 -7.51
N TRP A 74 6.61 -6.93 -8.49
CA TRP A 74 5.78 -5.91 -9.14
C TRP A 74 4.81 -5.24 -8.16
N ALA A 75 4.19 -6.03 -7.28
CA ALA A 75 3.29 -5.50 -6.24
C ALA A 75 4.03 -4.58 -5.26
N TYR A 76 5.21 -4.98 -4.77
CA TYR A 76 6.04 -4.14 -3.92
C TYR A 76 6.49 -2.86 -4.63
N ALA A 77 6.92 -2.94 -5.89
CA ALA A 77 7.32 -1.77 -6.68
C ALA A 77 6.14 -0.82 -6.92
N GLY A 78 4.97 -1.34 -7.30
CA GLY A 78 3.77 -0.54 -7.53
C GLY A 78 3.31 0.22 -6.29
N LEU A 79 3.24 -0.46 -5.14
CA LEU A 79 2.91 0.19 -3.87
C LEU A 79 3.97 1.22 -3.45
N THR A 80 5.25 0.91 -3.66
CA THR A 80 6.35 1.85 -3.40
C THR A 80 6.20 3.15 -4.19
N PHE A 81 6.00 3.06 -5.51
CA PHE A 81 5.82 4.24 -6.34
C PHE A 81 4.54 4.99 -5.97
N SER A 82 3.44 4.27 -5.69
CA SER A 82 2.20 4.91 -5.22
C SER A 82 2.42 5.75 -3.97
N LEU A 83 3.19 5.27 -2.99
CA LEU A 83 3.45 5.98 -1.74
C LEU A 83 4.40 7.17 -1.94
N ILE A 84 5.43 7.01 -2.80
CA ILE A 84 6.31 8.12 -3.18
C ILE A 84 5.51 9.24 -3.85
N TYR A 85 4.66 8.91 -4.81
CA TYR A 85 3.82 9.91 -5.47
C TYR A 85 2.80 10.52 -4.51
N ALA A 86 2.19 9.75 -3.61
CA ALA A 86 1.30 10.31 -2.59
C ALA A 86 2.01 11.36 -1.72
N PHE A 87 3.24 11.07 -1.26
CA PHE A 87 4.05 12.05 -0.55
C PHE A 87 4.30 13.31 -1.37
N ILE A 88 4.75 13.15 -2.63
CA ILE A 88 5.06 14.28 -3.52
C ILE A 88 3.81 15.13 -3.78
N SER A 89 2.65 14.51 -3.99
CA SER A 89 1.40 15.23 -4.27
C SER A 89 0.95 16.06 -3.07
N HIS A 90 0.99 15.51 -1.85
CA HIS A 90 0.72 16.29 -0.64
C HIS A 90 1.78 17.38 -0.44
N ALA A 91 3.06 17.10 -0.67
CA ALA A 91 4.13 18.08 -0.53
C ALA A 91 4.02 19.27 -1.49
N ILE A 92 3.52 19.04 -2.71
CA ILE A 92 3.42 20.08 -3.75
C ILE A 92 2.08 20.83 -3.66
N VAL A 93 0.97 20.11 -3.50
CA VAL A 93 -0.39 20.69 -3.67
C VAL A 93 -0.92 21.28 -2.37
N ASP A 94 -1.08 20.47 -1.32
CA ASP A 94 -1.72 20.92 -0.07
C ASP A 94 -0.72 21.36 1.03
N LYS A 95 0.54 20.93 0.93
CA LYS A 95 1.63 21.19 1.89
C LYS A 95 1.27 20.81 3.33
N ASN A 96 0.35 19.86 3.50
CA ASN A 96 -0.11 19.41 4.80
C ASN A 96 0.88 18.40 5.39
N PHE A 97 1.54 18.79 6.48
CA PHE A 97 2.56 17.96 7.13
C PHE A 97 2.04 16.57 7.53
N VAL A 98 0.80 16.48 8.02
CA VAL A 98 0.21 15.19 8.44
C VAL A 98 -0.01 14.30 7.22
N TYR A 99 -0.60 14.83 6.15
CA TYR A 99 -0.84 14.05 4.92
C TYR A 99 0.43 13.66 4.19
N MET A 100 1.51 14.43 4.34
CA MET A 100 2.85 14.03 3.89
C MET A 100 3.42 12.89 4.74
N LEU A 101 3.21 12.88 6.05
CA LEU A 101 3.81 11.89 6.94
C LEU A 101 3.18 10.49 6.78
N LEU A 102 1.88 10.41 6.53
CA LEU A 102 1.15 9.14 6.39
C LEU A 102 1.74 8.19 5.32
N PRO A 103 1.97 8.61 4.05
CA PRO A 103 2.58 7.74 3.04
C PRO A 103 4.02 7.35 3.38
N VAL A 104 4.77 8.18 4.12
CA VAL A 104 6.12 7.83 4.59
C VAL A 104 6.06 6.70 5.63
N ILE A 105 5.12 6.75 6.56
CA ILE A 105 4.92 5.69 7.55
C ILE A 105 4.54 4.39 6.85
N ALA A 106 3.55 4.42 5.96
CA ALA A 106 3.15 3.25 5.18
C ALA A 106 4.32 2.70 4.35
N PHE A 107 5.14 3.58 3.76
CA PHE A 107 6.33 3.18 3.00
C PHE A 107 7.36 2.44 3.86
N VAL A 108 7.67 2.94 5.06
CA VAL A 108 8.59 2.26 5.98
C VAL A 108 8.06 0.88 6.35
N ILE A 109 6.76 0.74 6.62
CA ILE A 109 6.14 -0.56 6.95
C ILE A 109 6.20 -1.52 5.75
N LEU A 110 5.95 -1.02 4.53
CA LEU A 110 6.08 -1.80 3.30
C LEU A 110 7.52 -2.28 3.11
N MET A 111 8.51 -1.43 3.36
CA MET A 111 9.93 -1.79 3.28
C MET A 111 10.31 -2.85 4.33
N VAL A 112 9.75 -2.77 5.55
CA VAL A 112 9.93 -3.83 6.55
C VAL A 112 9.34 -5.15 6.06
N SER A 113 8.12 -5.12 5.51
CA SER A 113 7.50 -6.31 4.91
C SER A 113 8.41 -6.92 3.82
N TYR A 114 8.91 -6.08 2.90
CA TYR A 114 9.82 -6.49 1.83
C TYR A 114 11.11 -7.14 2.33
N VAL A 115 11.82 -6.48 3.24
CA VAL A 115 13.13 -6.95 3.76
C VAL A 115 13.01 -8.29 4.50
N TYR A 116 11.86 -8.55 5.12
CA TYR A 116 11.62 -9.79 5.85
C TYR A 116 11.02 -10.91 4.98
N TYR A 117 10.51 -10.62 3.79
CA TYR A 117 9.93 -11.60 2.88
C TYR A 117 10.92 -12.71 2.44
N PRO A 118 12.14 -12.41 1.94
CA PRO A 118 13.11 -13.47 1.60
C PRO A 118 13.54 -14.31 2.81
N LYS A 119 13.51 -13.71 4.01
CA LYS A 119 13.91 -14.36 5.27
C LYS A 119 12.91 -15.40 5.74
N ILE A 120 11.65 -15.34 5.28
CA ILE A 120 10.64 -16.38 5.56
C ILE A 120 10.65 -17.49 4.50
N GLN A 121 11.06 -17.21 3.26
CA GLN A 121 11.14 -18.21 2.19
C GLN A 121 12.36 -19.12 2.32
N LYS A 122 13.53 -18.60 2.73
CA LYS A 122 14.75 -19.43 2.88
C LYS A 122 14.71 -20.44 4.04
N ASN A 123 13.67 -20.38 4.89
CA ASN A 123 13.61 -21.10 6.17
C ASN A 123 12.33 -21.95 6.31
N GLY A 124 11.59 -22.18 5.22
CA GLY A 124 10.45 -23.09 5.15
C GLY A 124 10.71 -24.12 4.07
#